data_AF-A0A8S3J5L4-F1
#
_entry.id   AF-A0A8S3J5L4-F1
#
_cell.length_a   1.000
_cell.length_b   1.000
_cell.length_c   1.000
_cell.angle_alpha   90.00
_cell.angle_beta   90.00
_cell.angle_gamma   90.00
#
_symmetry.space_group_name_H-M   'P 1'
#
loop_
_entity.id
_entity.type
_entity.pdbx_description
1 polymer ?
#
loop_
_entity_poly.entity_id
_entity_poly.type
_entity_poly.pdbx_seq_one_letter_code
_entity_poly.pdbx_strand_id
1 'polypeptide(L)' 'MQWKNSDTTTGQVVAGGEGAGNGLHQLQYPTDVLIDKETDSLIICDQG' A
#
# COMPACT_ATOMS: atom_id res chain seq x y z
N MET A 1 11.14 -11.42 9.41
CA MET A 1 10.16 -10.45 8.89
C MET A 1 8.81 -10.91 9.38
N GLN A 2 8.34 -10.38 10.51
CA GLN A 2 7.03 -10.70 11.06
C GLN A 2 6.30 -9.37 11.17
N TRP A 3 5.29 -9.16 10.33
CA TRP A 3 4.29 -8.13 10.58
C TRP A 3 3.57 -8.55 11.85
N LYS A 4 3.93 -7.90 12.96
CA LYS A 4 3.44 -8.28 14.28
C LYS A 4 2.13 -7.53 14.53
N ASN A 5 1.02 -8.22 14.28
CA ASN A 5 -0.04 -8.35 15.27
C ASN A 5 -0.86 -9.59 14.95
N SER A 6 -0.66 -10.64 15.75
CA SER A 6 -1.40 -11.90 15.70
C SER A 6 -2.87 -11.77 16.13
N ASP A 7 -3.32 -10.56 16.46
CA ASP A 7 -4.63 -10.29 17.07
C ASP A 7 -5.55 -9.39 16.22
N THR A 8 -5.16 -8.99 15.00
CA THR A 8 -5.98 -8.13 14.12
C THR A 8 -6.40 -8.88 12.86
N THR A 9 -7.67 -9.29 12.77
CA THR A 9 -8.29 -9.89 11.58
C THR A 9 -8.80 -8.85 10.58
N THR A 10 -8.64 -7.55 10.89
CA THR A 10 -9.21 -6.44 10.12
C THR A 10 -8.10 -5.62 9.46
N GLY A 11 -8.24 -5.38 8.15
CA GLY A 11 -7.42 -4.41 7.40
C GLY A 11 -8.31 -3.42 6.66
N GLN A 12 -7.74 -2.28 6.28
CA GLN A 12 -8.41 -1.26 5.46
C GLN A 12 -7.69 -1.16 4.11
N VAL A 13 -8.46 -1.10 3.03
CA VAL A 13 -7.92 -0.74 1.71
C VAL A 13 -7.69 0.78 1.72
N VAL A 14 -6.44 1.19 1.58
CA VAL A 14 -6.03 2.62 1.60
C VAL A 14 -5.70 3.17 0.22
N ALA A 15 -5.38 2.29 -0.73
CA ALA A 15 -5.12 2.63 -2.13
C ALA A 15 -5.42 1.42 -3.03
N GLY A 16 -5.88 1.68 -4.25
CA GLY A 16 -6.33 0.67 -5.21
C GLY A 16 -7.80 0.28 -5.04
N GLY A 17 -8.34 -0.46 -6.02
CA GLY A 17 -9.73 -0.92 -6.04
C GLY A 17 -10.73 0.04 -6.72
N GLU A 18 -10.32 1.28 -6.99
CA GLU A 18 -11.14 2.31 -7.67
C GLU A 18 -10.75 2.54 -9.15
N GLY A 19 -9.98 1.61 -9.72
CA GLY A 19 -9.44 1.73 -11.08
C GLY A 19 -8.29 2.74 -11.19
N ALA A 20 -7.75 2.88 -12.40
CA ALA A 20 -6.68 3.83 -12.71
C ALA A 20 -7.21 5.27 -12.73
N GLY A 21 -6.46 6.18 -12.12
CA GLY A 21 -6.75 7.62 -12.14
C GLY A 21 -5.79 8.42 -11.24
N ASN A 22 -6.00 9.73 -11.19
CA ASN A 22 -5.10 10.69 -10.50
C ASN A 22 -5.49 10.96 -9.04
N GLY A 23 -6.44 10.19 -8.48
CA GLY A 23 -6.87 10.32 -7.08
C GLY A 23 -5.83 9.76 -6.11
N LEU A 24 -5.76 10.33 -4.90
CA LEU A 24 -4.78 9.91 -3.87
C LEU A 24 -4.90 8.45 -3.43
N HIS A 25 -6.07 7.82 -3.64
CA HIS A 25 -6.36 6.43 -3.30
C HIS A 25 -6.40 5.53 -4.54
N GLN A 26 -6.04 6.03 -5.72
CA GLN A 26 -5.99 5.24 -6.96
C GLN A 26 -4.56 4.76 -7.23
N LEU A 27 -4.47 3.59 -7.85
CA LEU A 27 -3.21 3.04 -8.38
C LEU A 27 -3.46 2.68 -9.84
N GLN A 28 -2.52 3.03 -10.72
CA GLN A 28 -2.67 2.80 -12.15
C GLN A 28 -1.98 1.50 -12.60
N TYR A 29 -0.66 1.40 -12.42
CA TYR A 29 0.14 0.23 -12.77
C TYR A 29 1.28 0.06 -11.76
N PRO A 30 0.99 -0.41 -10.53
CA PRO A 30 2.03 -0.61 -9.52
C PRO A 30 3.01 -1.70 -9.95
N THR A 31 4.30 -1.41 -9.88
CA THR A 31 5.38 -2.30 -10.32
C THR A 31 6.18 -2.89 -9.18
N ASP A 32 6.20 -2.23 -8.01
CA ASP A 32 6.97 -2.68 -6.85
C ASP A 32 6.41 -2.11 -5.54
N VAL A 33 6.81 -2.72 -4.41
CA VAL A 33 6.46 -2.27 -3.05
C VAL A 33 7.70 -2.32 -2.15
N LEU A 34 7.86 -1.30 -1.30
CA LEU A 34 8.93 -1.23 -0.31
C LEU A 34 8.34 -0.92 1.06
N ILE A 35 8.88 -1.58 2.09
CA ILE A 35 8.62 -1.22 3.49
C ILE A 35 9.85 -0.51 4.01
N ASP A 36 9.71 0.77 4.32
CA ASP A 36 10.70 1.53 5.06
C ASP A 36 10.43 1.39 6.56
N LYS A 37 11.33 0.70 7.25
CA LYS A 37 11.22 0.46 8.70
C LYS A 37 11.70 1.63 9.54
N GLU A 38 12.48 2.54 8.98
CA GLU A 38 12.95 3.73 9.70
C GLU A 38 11.82 4.74 9.85
N THR A 39 11.04 4.93 8.77
CA THR A 39 9.90 5.85 8.75
C THR A 39 8.54 5.17 8.97
N ASP A 40 8.52 3.85 9.20
CA ASP A 40 7.31 3.01 9.30
C ASP A 40 6.32 3.23 8.13
N SER A 41 6.86 3.33 6.92
CA SER A 41 6.09 3.66 5.71
C SER A 41 6.03 2.49 4.73
N LEU A 42 4.86 2.31 4.10
CA LEU A 42 4.69 1.47 2.92
C LEU A 42 4.74 2.37 1.68
N ILE A 43 5.71 2.12 0.81
CA ILE A 43 5.90 2.86 -0.43
C ILE A 43 5.48 1.94 -1.58
N ILE A 44 4.64 2.46 -2.48
CA ILE A 44 4.18 1.77 -3.68
C ILE A 44 4.78 2.48 -4.88
N CYS A 45 5.52 1.76 -5.72
CA CYS A 45 6.02 2.28 -6.98
C CYS A 45 4.91 2.14 -8.03
N ASP A 46 4.14 3.21 -8.25
CA ASP A 46 3.05 3.24 -9.22
C ASP A 46 3.47 3.88 -10.53
N GLN A 47 3.15 3.21 -11.65
CA GLN A 47 3.35 3.73 -12.99
C GLN A 47 2.05 4.41 -13.47
N GLY A 48 1.86 5.63 -12.95
CA GLY A 48 0.71 6.53 -13.13
C GLY A 48 0.99 7.71 -14.05
#